data_AF-A0AA38HDW3-F1
#
_entry.id   AF-A0AA38HDW3-F1
#
_cell.length_a   1.000
_cell.length_b   1.000
_cell.length_c   1.000
_cell.angle_alpha   90.00
_cell.angle_beta   90.00
_cell.angle_gamma   90.00
#
_symmetry.space_group_name_H-M   'P 1'
#
loop_
_entity.id
_entity.type
_entity.pdbx_description
1 polymer ?
#
loop_
_entity_poly.entity_id
_entity_poly.type
_entity_poly.pdbx_seq_one_letter_code
_entity_poly.pdbx_strand_id
1 'polypeptide(L)'
;MRLSAALAFLPLLFAREAPASLGIKQGKLSLSSPDGLSDASYTLDPLQPLPPLTLAEQTTLKLSFTVIDASTGAGVIPDQAHLLFEDTTGDESRDVTVSVGVKSSGRASFTLNTAKLPAALIHTRGTSNLTLFLSSLASPPLRPLAYPLTALTLSPSLLKPLNRRRHDLPPRAGEPAFAPQEELAHTFKKEEKSVGVIISLLGLGITLTPWVVLLGLISSIRPQTNPSALSSTSSLFFISLIALEILIGVYWVGLKLYQLLPAFIGLAGVSAYLGKVAMSGLREKRLKGQ
;
A
#
# COMPACT_ATOMS: atom_id res chain seq x y z
N MET A 1 78.43 27.60 -41.76
CA MET A 1 77.21 27.69 -40.93
C MET A 1 76.08 27.08 -41.76
N ARG A 2 75.40 25.97 -41.45
CA ARG A 2 75.10 25.20 -40.22
C ARG A 2 74.77 23.76 -40.69
N LEU A 3 75.50 22.75 -40.19
CA LEU A 3 75.10 21.76 -39.18
C LEU A 3 74.10 20.69 -39.64
N SER A 4 74.62 19.47 -39.67
CA SER A 4 73.97 18.16 -39.79
C SER A 4 72.86 17.92 -38.77
N ALA A 5 71.90 17.06 -39.13
CA ALA A 5 71.18 16.23 -38.16
C ALA A 5 70.74 14.92 -38.83
N ALA A 6 71.56 13.88 -38.69
CA ALA A 6 71.19 12.50 -38.99
C ALA A 6 70.45 11.95 -37.76
N LEU A 7 69.16 11.60 -37.92
CA LEU A 7 68.34 11.02 -36.87
C LEU A 7 68.48 9.49 -36.92
N ALA A 8 69.21 8.92 -35.97
CA ALA A 8 69.29 7.47 -35.77
C ALA A 8 68.11 6.99 -34.91
N PHE A 9 67.27 6.11 -35.46
CA PHE A 9 66.22 5.41 -34.71
C PHE A 9 66.79 4.13 -34.08
N LEU A 10 66.79 4.06 -32.75
CA LEU A 10 67.17 2.89 -31.96
C LEU A 10 65.90 2.12 -31.54
N PRO A 11 65.73 0.82 -31.85
CA PRO A 11 64.58 0.07 -31.38
C PRO A 11 64.82 -0.44 -29.95
N LEU A 12 64.02 0.05 -29.00
CA LEU A 12 63.92 -0.50 -27.65
C LEU A 12 63.16 -1.84 -27.69
N LEU A 13 63.87 -2.94 -27.51
CA LEU A 13 63.30 -4.27 -27.27
C LEU A 13 62.75 -4.30 -25.84
N PHE A 14 61.43 -4.16 -25.68
CA PHE A 14 60.75 -4.52 -24.44
C PHE A 14 60.65 -6.05 -24.36
N ALA A 15 61.36 -6.64 -23.40
CA ALA A 15 61.14 -8.01 -22.98
C ALA A 15 59.70 -8.11 -22.41
N ARG A 16 58.84 -8.86 -23.11
CA ARG A 16 57.46 -9.12 -22.69
C ARG A 16 57.50 -10.23 -21.64
N GLU A 17 57.62 -9.87 -20.36
CA GLU A 17 57.35 -10.80 -19.27
C GLU A 17 55.89 -11.25 -19.37
N ALA A 18 55.67 -12.56 -19.30
CA ALA A 18 54.33 -13.13 -19.26
C ALA A 18 53.62 -12.58 -18.02
N PRO A 19 52.38 -12.08 -18.13
CA PRO A 19 51.69 -11.50 -17.00
C PRO A 19 51.45 -12.59 -15.95
N ALA A 20 51.97 -12.40 -14.75
CA ALA A 20 51.59 -13.14 -13.56
C ALA A 20 50.06 -13.10 -13.42
N SER A 21 49.43 -14.24 -13.15
CA SER A 21 47.96 -14.35 -13.07
C SER A 21 47.54 -14.72 -11.66
N LEU A 22 46.49 -14.08 -11.14
CA LEU A 22 45.90 -14.49 -9.87
C LEU A 22 45.27 -15.87 -10.00
N GLY A 23 45.54 -16.73 -9.01
CA GLY A 23 44.99 -18.06 -8.88
C GLY A 23 44.33 -18.27 -7.53
N ILE A 24 43.51 -19.32 -7.45
CA ILE A 24 42.87 -19.74 -6.21
C ILE A 24 43.41 -21.12 -5.85
N LYS A 25 43.84 -21.29 -4.59
CA LYS A 25 44.15 -22.59 -4.00
C LYS A 25 43.17 -22.90 -2.88
N GLN A 26 42.95 -24.20 -2.66
CA GLN A 26 42.12 -24.72 -1.55
C GLN A 26 40.74 -24.04 -1.44
N GLY A 27 40.12 -23.76 -2.59
CA GLY A 27 38.78 -23.22 -2.62
C GLY A 27 37.78 -24.29 -2.17
N LYS A 28 36.92 -23.95 -1.22
CA LYS A 28 35.84 -24.80 -0.73
C LYS A 28 34.59 -23.98 -0.53
N LEU A 29 33.48 -24.45 -1.08
CA LEU A 29 32.14 -23.94 -0.86
C LEU A 29 31.36 -24.97 -0.04
N SER A 30 30.98 -24.61 1.17
CA SER A 30 30.20 -25.48 2.06
C SER A 30 28.85 -24.85 2.35
N LEU A 31 27.78 -25.63 2.14
CA LEU A 31 26.45 -25.35 2.63
C LEU A 31 26.22 -26.18 3.89
N SER A 32 25.80 -25.51 4.97
CA SER A 32 25.39 -26.16 6.20
C SER A 32 23.94 -25.78 6.52
N SER A 33 23.11 -26.80 6.65
CA SER A 33 21.69 -26.74 6.96
C SER A 33 21.48 -26.93 8.47
N PRO A 34 20.46 -26.30 9.08
CA PRO A 34 20.19 -26.48 10.51
C PRO A 34 19.91 -27.93 10.89
N ASP A 35 19.34 -28.73 9.98
CA ASP A 35 18.99 -30.12 10.22
C ASP A 35 20.17 -31.09 9.97
N GLY A 36 21.29 -30.59 9.42
CA GLY A 36 22.47 -31.39 9.05
C GLY A 36 22.27 -32.38 7.89
N LEU A 37 21.04 -32.53 7.40
CA LEU A 37 20.65 -33.49 6.36
C LEU A 37 21.00 -33.03 4.94
N SER A 38 21.03 -31.72 4.71
CA SER A 38 21.32 -31.11 3.40
C SER A 38 22.67 -30.40 3.37
N ASP A 39 23.63 -30.87 4.17
CA ASP A 39 25.00 -30.36 4.16
C ASP A 39 25.72 -30.79 2.88
N ALA A 40 26.27 -29.82 2.15
CA ALA A 40 27.02 -30.07 0.93
C ALA A 40 28.36 -29.35 0.98
N SER A 41 29.43 -30.02 0.57
CA SER A 41 30.78 -29.45 0.50
C SER A 41 31.36 -29.69 -0.88
N TYR A 42 31.65 -28.62 -1.59
CA TYR A 42 32.24 -28.65 -2.92
C TYR A 42 33.63 -28.04 -2.89
N THR A 43 34.59 -28.73 -3.51
CA THR A 43 35.92 -28.19 -3.80
C THR A 43 35.86 -27.38 -5.09
N LEU A 44 36.52 -26.22 -5.09
CA LEU A 44 36.58 -25.34 -6.26
C LEU A 44 37.68 -25.81 -7.19
N ASP A 45 37.29 -26.36 -8.35
CA ASP A 45 38.22 -26.72 -9.41
C ASP A 45 38.12 -25.72 -10.56
N PRO A 46 39.25 -25.27 -11.14
CA PRO A 46 39.23 -24.18 -12.10
C PRO A 46 38.59 -24.50 -13.45
N LEU A 47 38.35 -25.78 -13.75
CA LEU A 47 37.83 -26.23 -15.05
C LEU A 47 36.34 -26.61 -15.03
N GLN A 48 35.70 -26.70 -13.86
CA GLN A 48 34.34 -27.23 -13.75
C GLN A 48 33.44 -26.32 -12.90
N PRO A 49 32.38 -25.71 -13.48
CA PRO A 49 31.40 -24.97 -12.70
C PRO A 49 30.61 -25.94 -11.80
N LEU A 50 30.29 -25.46 -10.60
CA LEU A 50 29.56 -26.26 -9.61
C LEU A 50 28.08 -26.41 -10.00
N PRO A 51 27.40 -27.48 -9.53
CA PRO A 51 25.97 -27.63 -9.75
C PRO A 51 25.18 -26.47 -9.11
N PRO A 52 23.99 -26.14 -9.63
CA PRO A 52 23.14 -25.09 -9.08
C PRO A 52 22.73 -25.43 -7.64
N LEU A 53 22.72 -24.43 -6.77
CA LEU A 53 22.50 -24.60 -5.34
C LEU A 53 21.30 -23.79 -4.85
N THR A 54 20.40 -24.46 -4.15
CA THR A 54 19.20 -23.85 -3.57
C THR A 54 19.40 -23.56 -2.10
N LEU A 55 19.33 -22.30 -1.69
CA LEU A 55 19.47 -21.91 -0.28
C LEU A 55 18.10 -21.93 0.42
N ALA A 56 17.89 -22.94 1.26
CA ALA A 56 16.71 -23.08 2.11
C ALA A 56 16.77 -22.12 3.32
N GLU A 57 15.69 -22.07 4.11
CA GLU A 57 15.61 -21.22 5.29
C GLU A 57 16.66 -21.61 6.35
N GLN A 58 17.23 -20.60 7.01
CA GLN A 58 18.23 -20.75 8.09
C GLN A 58 19.52 -21.53 7.72
N THR A 59 19.77 -21.77 6.44
CA THR A 59 21.02 -22.30 5.91
C THR A 59 22.18 -21.31 5.99
N THR A 60 23.40 -21.84 6.09
CA THR A 60 24.64 -21.05 6.06
C THR A 60 25.49 -21.50 4.88
N LEU A 61 25.78 -20.57 3.97
CA LEU A 61 26.73 -20.78 2.88
C LEU A 61 28.06 -20.17 3.27
N LYS A 62 29.12 -20.98 3.27
CA LYS A 62 30.47 -20.56 3.61
C LYS A 62 31.40 -20.85 2.44
N LEU A 63 32.07 -19.80 1.97
CA LEU A 63 33.09 -19.85 0.94
C LEU A 63 34.45 -19.59 1.61
N SER A 64 35.39 -20.52 1.45
CA SER A 64 36.77 -20.35 1.93
C SER A 64 37.75 -20.62 0.81
N PHE A 65 38.73 -19.73 0.62
CA PHE A 65 39.73 -19.88 -0.44
C PHE A 65 41.03 -19.19 -0.05
N THR A 66 42.14 -19.56 -0.69
CA THR A 66 43.40 -18.82 -0.61
C THR A 66 43.74 -18.22 -1.96
N VAL A 67 43.99 -16.92 -1.98
CA VAL A 67 44.45 -16.19 -3.16
C VAL A 67 45.94 -16.38 -3.28
N ILE A 68 46.38 -16.81 -4.45
CA ILE A 68 47.79 -17.00 -4.75
C ILE A 68 48.14 -16.31 -6.06
N ASP A 69 49.41 -15.98 -6.22
CA ASP A 69 49.97 -15.75 -7.54
C ASP A 69 50.25 -17.09 -8.23
N ALA A 70 49.77 -17.28 -9.46
CA ALA A 70 49.97 -18.51 -10.22
C ALA A 70 51.42 -18.71 -10.66
N SER A 71 52.21 -17.64 -10.82
CA SER A 71 53.62 -17.74 -11.18
C SER A 71 54.51 -18.12 -10.00
N THR A 72 54.33 -17.49 -8.84
CA THR A 72 55.19 -17.69 -7.67
C THR A 72 54.63 -18.67 -6.64
N GLY A 73 53.32 -18.96 -6.70
CA GLY A 73 52.63 -19.80 -5.73
C GLY A 73 52.49 -19.16 -4.33
N ALA A 74 52.96 -17.93 -4.15
CA ALA A 74 52.90 -17.18 -2.90
C ALA A 74 51.48 -16.63 -2.65
N GLY A 75 51.09 -16.53 -1.38
CA GLY A 75 49.82 -15.93 -0.99
C GLY A 75 49.87 -14.42 -1.19
N VAL A 76 48.91 -13.88 -1.94
CA VAL A 76 48.84 -12.45 -2.26
C VAL A 76 47.56 -11.86 -1.68
N ILE A 77 47.64 -10.62 -1.20
CA ILE A 77 46.48 -9.85 -0.76
C ILE A 77 45.98 -9.07 -1.99
N PRO A 78 44.78 -9.37 -2.51
CA PRO A 78 44.20 -8.59 -3.59
C PRO A 78 43.70 -7.24 -3.06
N ASP A 79 43.76 -6.21 -3.91
CA ASP A 79 43.23 -4.88 -3.59
C ASP A 79 41.70 -4.85 -3.66
N GLN A 80 41.12 -5.69 -4.53
CA GLN A 80 39.68 -5.87 -4.65
C GLN A 80 39.32 -7.35 -4.61
N ALA A 81 38.40 -7.69 -3.72
CA ALA A 81 37.80 -9.02 -3.62
C ALA A 81 36.30 -8.88 -3.39
N HIS A 82 35.52 -9.24 -4.40
CA HIS A 82 34.06 -9.09 -4.39
C HIS A 82 33.37 -10.34 -4.91
N LEU A 83 32.23 -10.65 -4.33
CA LEU A 83 31.26 -11.60 -4.84
C LEU A 83 30.16 -10.83 -5.53
N LEU A 84 29.97 -11.08 -6.82
CA LEU A 84 28.87 -10.56 -7.60
C LEU A 84 27.76 -11.62 -7.63
N PHE A 85 26.56 -11.19 -7.29
CA PHE A 85 25.32 -11.93 -7.48
C PHE A 85 24.61 -11.28 -8.66
N GLU A 86 24.75 -11.89 -9.84
CA GLU A 86 24.16 -11.41 -11.09
C GLU A 86 22.80 -12.08 -11.29
N ASP A 87 21.73 -11.30 -11.40
CA ASP A 87 20.39 -11.86 -11.58
C ASP A 87 20.14 -12.20 -13.04
N THR A 88 19.83 -13.46 -13.34
CA THR A 88 19.62 -13.95 -14.70
C THR A 88 18.17 -13.80 -15.17
N THR A 89 17.26 -13.45 -14.27
CA THR A 89 15.81 -13.56 -14.48
C THR A 89 15.09 -12.22 -14.38
N GLY A 90 15.30 -11.36 -15.40
CA GLY A 90 14.31 -10.36 -15.81
C GLY A 90 14.77 -8.90 -15.82
N ASP A 91 13.95 -8.04 -16.46
CA ASP A 91 14.17 -6.60 -16.64
C ASP A 91 14.30 -5.78 -15.32
N GLU A 92 14.04 -6.41 -14.16
CA GLU A 92 14.26 -5.86 -12.80
C GLU A 92 15.52 -6.40 -12.10
N SER A 93 16.47 -6.98 -12.85
CA SER A 93 17.69 -7.57 -12.33
C SER A 93 18.53 -6.54 -11.56
N ARG A 94 18.69 -6.76 -10.25
CA ARG A 94 19.63 -5.99 -9.43
C ARG A 94 20.85 -6.81 -9.13
N ASP A 95 21.93 -6.46 -9.80
CA ASP A 95 23.25 -7.00 -9.51
C ASP A 95 23.72 -6.51 -8.14
N VAL A 96 24.09 -7.45 -7.28
CA VAL A 96 24.52 -7.15 -5.91
C VAL A 96 25.96 -7.57 -5.74
N THR A 97 26.81 -6.64 -5.35
CA THR A 97 28.22 -6.90 -5.01
C THR A 97 28.43 -6.93 -3.51
N VAL A 98 29.07 -7.98 -3.00
CA VAL A 98 29.44 -8.12 -1.58
C VAL A 98 30.96 -8.23 -1.46
N SER A 99 31.57 -7.39 -0.64
CA SER A 99 33.02 -7.43 -0.39
C SER A 99 33.42 -8.65 0.44
N VAL A 100 34.55 -9.27 0.10
CA VAL A 100 35.15 -10.38 0.84
C VAL A 100 36.44 -9.92 1.51
N GLY A 101 36.54 -10.10 2.83
CA GLY A 101 37.75 -9.81 3.58
C GLY A 101 38.83 -10.86 3.32
N VAL A 102 39.99 -10.43 2.84
CA VAL A 102 41.18 -11.27 2.67
C VAL A 102 42.22 -10.93 3.75
N LYS A 103 42.76 -11.94 4.42
CA LYS A 103 43.79 -11.77 5.46
C LYS A 103 45.17 -11.58 4.82
N SER A 104 46.14 -11.14 5.64
CA SER A 104 47.54 -10.96 5.21
C SER A 104 48.20 -12.21 4.64
N SER A 105 47.71 -13.40 4.98
CA SER A 105 48.17 -14.68 4.44
C SER A 105 47.55 -15.08 3.09
N GLY A 106 46.75 -14.20 2.46
CA GLY A 106 45.99 -14.50 1.25
C GLY A 106 44.74 -15.36 1.50
N ARG A 107 44.46 -15.76 2.74
CA ARG A 107 43.28 -16.57 3.09
C ARG A 107 42.04 -15.70 3.24
N ALA A 108 40.97 -16.09 2.58
CA ALA A 108 39.68 -15.41 2.59
C ALA A 108 38.58 -16.36 3.07
N SER A 109 37.60 -15.81 3.79
CA SER A 109 36.40 -16.54 4.19
C SER A 109 35.18 -15.63 4.14
N PHE A 110 34.16 -16.05 3.42
CA PHE A 110 32.87 -15.39 3.32
C PHE A 110 31.78 -16.31 3.87
N THR A 111 30.85 -15.76 4.63
CA THR A 111 29.73 -16.50 5.23
C THR A 111 28.43 -15.75 4.97
N LEU A 112 27.49 -16.41 4.32
CA LEU A 112 26.15 -15.92 4.06
C LEU A 112 25.16 -16.77 4.86
N ASN A 113 24.48 -16.13 5.82
CA ASN A 113 23.44 -16.79 6.63
C ASN A 113 22.08 -16.36 6.11
N THR A 114 21.24 -17.29 5.67
CA THR A 114 19.89 -16.97 5.18
C THR A 114 18.95 -16.54 6.30
N ALA A 115 19.18 -16.94 7.56
CA ALA A 115 18.45 -16.44 8.72
C ALA A 115 18.61 -14.92 8.92
N LYS A 116 19.74 -14.35 8.49
CA LYS A 116 20.06 -12.92 8.55
C LYS A 116 20.62 -12.48 7.21
N LEU A 117 19.76 -12.49 6.20
CA LEU A 117 20.15 -12.13 4.86
C LEU A 117 20.58 -10.64 4.80
N PRO A 118 21.75 -10.32 4.20
CA PRO A 118 22.19 -8.93 4.06
C PRO A 118 21.16 -8.09 3.32
N ALA A 119 20.97 -6.83 3.73
CA ALA A 119 19.94 -5.94 3.17
C ALA A 119 19.99 -5.81 1.64
N ALA A 120 21.18 -5.92 1.06
CA ALA A 120 21.38 -5.89 -0.39
C ALA A 120 20.74 -7.09 -1.11
N LEU A 121 20.71 -8.28 -0.49
CA LEU A 121 20.22 -9.53 -1.07
C LEU A 121 18.75 -9.85 -0.73
N ILE A 122 18.13 -9.12 0.21
CA ILE A 122 16.73 -9.34 0.64
C ILE A 122 15.72 -9.15 -0.50
N HIS A 123 16.12 -8.41 -1.53
CA HIS A 123 15.27 -8.04 -2.65
C HIS A 123 15.61 -8.77 -3.96
N THR A 124 16.68 -9.55 -4.00
CA THR A 124 17.08 -10.35 -5.17
C THR A 124 16.08 -11.48 -5.35
N ARG A 125 15.49 -11.61 -6.55
CA ARG A 125 14.51 -12.66 -6.86
C ARG A 125 15.08 -13.63 -7.89
N GLY A 126 14.61 -14.86 -7.86
CA GLY A 126 14.95 -15.85 -8.88
C GLY A 126 16.35 -16.43 -8.73
N THR A 127 16.98 -16.69 -9.87
CA THR A 127 18.26 -17.41 -9.96
C THR A 127 19.40 -16.43 -10.21
N SER A 128 20.32 -16.36 -9.25
CA SER A 128 21.48 -15.47 -9.30
C SER A 128 22.76 -16.24 -9.60
N ASN A 129 23.51 -15.82 -10.61
CA ASN A 129 24.85 -16.34 -10.88
C ASN A 129 25.83 -15.72 -9.89
N LEU A 130 26.49 -16.57 -9.10
CA LEU A 130 27.52 -16.15 -8.16
C LEU A 130 28.88 -16.21 -8.85
N THR A 131 29.55 -15.07 -8.96
CA THR A 131 30.89 -14.94 -9.53
C THR A 131 31.82 -14.24 -8.54
N LEU A 132 33.05 -14.74 -8.41
CA LEU A 132 34.08 -14.16 -7.57
C LEU A 132 35.05 -13.35 -8.42
N PHE A 133 35.13 -12.06 -8.13
CA PHE A 133 36.09 -11.13 -8.74
C PHE A 133 37.25 -10.86 -7.80
N LEU A 134 38.45 -11.12 -8.30
CA LEU A 134 39.70 -10.75 -7.64
C LEU A 134 40.51 -9.85 -8.57
N SER A 135 40.98 -8.72 -8.04
CA SER A 135 41.87 -7.81 -8.75
C SER A 135 42.95 -7.30 -7.80
N SER A 136 44.15 -7.13 -8.33
CA SER A 136 45.28 -6.52 -7.63
C SER A 136 46.00 -5.59 -8.59
N LEU A 137 46.28 -4.38 -8.12
CA LEU A 137 47.05 -3.34 -8.78
C LEU A 137 48.51 -3.34 -8.31
N ALA A 138 48.97 -4.44 -7.71
CA ALA A 138 50.35 -4.60 -7.31
C ALA A 138 51.28 -4.56 -8.55
N SER A 139 52.53 -4.15 -8.32
CA SER A 139 53.61 -4.22 -9.30
C SER A 139 54.49 -5.42 -8.96
N PRO A 140 54.63 -6.44 -9.82
CA PRO A 140 54.23 -6.52 -11.23
C PRO A 140 52.71 -6.71 -11.44
N PRO A 141 52.15 -6.19 -12.54
CA PRO A 141 50.70 -6.20 -12.79
C PRO A 141 50.17 -7.63 -12.91
N LEU A 142 49.32 -8.04 -11.96
CA LEU A 142 48.65 -9.33 -12.01
C LEU A 142 47.36 -9.26 -12.82
N ARG A 143 47.11 -10.29 -13.64
CA ARG A 143 45.85 -10.39 -14.40
C ARG A 143 44.67 -10.60 -13.42
N PRO A 144 43.60 -9.79 -13.51
CA PRO A 144 42.42 -9.97 -12.68
C PRO A 144 41.74 -11.31 -12.99
N LEU A 145 41.15 -11.90 -11.96
CA LEU A 145 40.49 -13.21 -12.03
C LEU A 145 38.99 -13.04 -11.80
N ALA A 146 38.20 -13.49 -12.77
CA ALA A 146 36.76 -13.66 -12.66
C ALA A 146 36.47 -15.16 -12.61
N TYR A 147 36.02 -15.64 -11.45
CA TYR A 147 35.81 -17.06 -11.19
C TYR A 147 34.31 -17.35 -11.02
N PRO A 148 33.64 -17.96 -12.02
CA PRO A 148 32.24 -18.34 -11.90
C PRO A 148 32.10 -19.53 -10.96
N LEU A 149 31.29 -19.37 -9.91
CA LEU A 149 31.15 -20.38 -8.86
C LEU A 149 29.95 -21.28 -9.15
N THR A 150 28.74 -20.75 -9.06
CA THR A 150 27.49 -21.50 -9.23
C THR A 150 26.30 -20.57 -9.43
N ALA A 151 25.20 -21.11 -9.95
CA ALA A 151 23.89 -20.47 -9.89
C ALA A 151 23.24 -20.74 -8.52
N LEU A 152 22.99 -19.68 -7.76
CA LEU A 152 22.31 -19.70 -6.48
C LEU A 152 20.85 -19.29 -6.64
N THR A 153 19.96 -20.10 -6.07
CA THR A 153 18.53 -19.78 -5.99
C THR A 153 18.13 -19.54 -4.55
N LEU A 154 17.60 -18.35 -4.25
CA LEU A 154 17.09 -18.01 -2.92
C LEU A 154 15.61 -18.43 -2.81
N SER A 155 15.24 -19.12 -1.72
CA SER A 155 13.85 -19.46 -1.47
C SER A 155 12.97 -18.21 -1.34
N PRO A 156 11.78 -18.17 -1.94
CA PRO A 156 10.93 -16.98 -1.97
C PRO A 156 10.45 -16.54 -0.58
N SER A 157 10.43 -17.45 0.40
CA SER A 157 10.08 -17.16 1.79
C SER A 157 11.11 -16.31 2.53
N LEU A 158 12.37 -16.28 2.07
CA LEU A 158 13.45 -15.46 2.63
C LEU A 158 13.40 -14.00 2.15
N LEU A 159 12.65 -13.76 1.07
CA LEU A 159 12.66 -12.48 0.37
C LEU A 159 11.55 -11.59 0.92
N LYS A 160 11.90 -10.35 1.25
CA LYS A 160 10.90 -9.37 1.70
C LYS A 160 10.23 -8.76 0.47
N PRO A 161 8.90 -8.52 0.48
CA PRO A 161 8.28 -7.68 -0.53
C PRO A 161 9.00 -6.34 -0.60
N LEU A 162 9.22 -5.86 -1.82
CA LEU A 162 9.79 -4.53 -2.05
C LEU A 162 8.91 -3.50 -1.33
N ASN A 163 9.45 -2.87 -0.28
CA ASN A 163 8.72 -1.87 0.50
C ASN A 163 8.48 -0.64 -0.40
N ARG A 164 7.23 -0.45 -0.81
CA ARG A 164 6.79 0.73 -1.58
C ARG A 164 7.01 2.00 -0.75
N ARG A 165 7.84 2.94 -1.22
CA ARG A 165 7.82 4.33 -0.74
C ARG A 165 6.84 5.14 -1.57
N ARG A 166 5.92 5.83 -0.90
CA ARG A 166 4.74 6.50 -1.46
C ARG A 166 5.06 7.73 -2.35
N HIS A 167 6.32 8.06 -2.57
CA HIS A 167 6.75 9.26 -3.30
C HIS A 167 7.80 9.00 -4.40
N ASP A 168 8.29 7.77 -4.54
CA ASP A 168 9.24 7.39 -5.59
C ASP A 168 8.62 6.29 -6.44
N LEU A 169 7.77 6.68 -7.38
CA LEU A 169 7.40 5.82 -8.50
C LEU A 169 8.24 6.25 -9.71
N PRO A 170 9.43 5.69 -9.95
CA PRO A 170 9.76 5.29 -11.30
C PRO A 170 8.86 4.08 -11.66
N PRO A 171 8.52 3.91 -12.94
CA PRO A 171 7.82 2.71 -13.39
C PRO A 171 8.63 1.46 -13.06
N ARG A 172 7.92 0.35 -12.99
CA ARG A 172 8.45 -1.00 -12.80
C ARG A 172 9.73 -1.16 -13.63
N ALA A 173 10.74 -1.85 -13.13
CA ALA A 173 11.87 -2.15 -13.99
C ALA A 173 11.37 -3.10 -15.13
N GLY A 174 11.66 -2.70 -16.36
CA GLY A 174 11.01 -3.23 -17.58
C GLY A 174 9.78 -2.45 -18.08
N GLU A 175 9.15 -1.59 -17.28
CA GLU A 175 8.16 -0.62 -17.76
C GLU A 175 8.86 0.74 -18.04
N PRO A 176 8.57 1.38 -19.18
CA PRO A 176 9.27 2.61 -19.57
C PRO A 176 9.00 3.71 -18.55
N ALA A 177 10.07 4.44 -18.16
CA ALA A 177 10.08 5.65 -17.31
C ALA A 177 8.87 6.59 -17.53
N PHE A 178 8.40 6.61 -18.77
CA PHE A 178 7.26 7.35 -19.25
C PHE A 178 6.26 6.38 -19.87
N ALA A 179 5.23 6.01 -19.10
CA ALA A 179 4.06 5.28 -19.57
C ALA A 179 2.80 6.09 -19.23
N PRO A 180 1.76 6.04 -20.07
CA PRO A 180 0.46 6.60 -19.70
C PRO A 180 -0.05 5.87 -18.45
N GLN A 181 -0.46 6.63 -17.43
CA GLN A 181 -1.06 6.06 -16.22
C GLN A 181 -2.43 5.48 -16.54
N GLU A 182 -2.81 4.42 -15.82
CA GLU A 182 -4.17 3.87 -15.91
C GLU A 182 -5.21 4.93 -15.51
N GLU A 183 -6.32 4.98 -16.25
CA GLU A 183 -7.40 5.91 -15.96
C GLU A 183 -8.11 5.51 -14.65
N LEU A 184 -8.20 6.46 -13.71
CA LEU A 184 -8.87 6.26 -12.44
C LEU A 184 -10.33 6.73 -12.53
N ALA A 185 -11.28 5.79 -12.53
CA ALA A 185 -12.71 6.10 -12.47
C ALA A 185 -13.18 6.23 -11.01
N HIS A 186 -13.87 7.31 -10.69
CA HIS A 186 -14.50 7.47 -9.37
C HIS A 186 -15.71 6.55 -9.23
N THR A 187 -15.69 5.67 -8.22
CA THR A 187 -16.81 4.79 -7.89
C THR A 187 -17.79 5.50 -6.95
N PHE A 188 -18.92 5.96 -7.51
CA PHE A 188 -19.99 6.55 -6.72
C PHE A 188 -20.68 5.53 -5.81
N LYS A 189 -21.19 6.01 -4.67
CA LYS A 189 -22.06 5.21 -3.80
C LYS A 189 -23.30 4.79 -4.59
N LYS A 190 -23.65 3.50 -4.52
CA LYS A 190 -24.89 2.99 -5.10
C LYS A 190 -26.10 3.64 -4.42
N GLU A 191 -27.09 4.04 -5.21
CA GLU A 191 -28.35 4.56 -4.70
C GLU A 191 -29.07 3.53 -3.83
N GLU A 192 -29.74 4.01 -2.79
CA GLU A 192 -30.50 3.17 -1.87
C GLU A 192 -31.78 2.67 -2.55
N LYS A 193 -32.09 1.39 -2.35
CA LYS A 193 -33.26 0.76 -3.01
C LYS A 193 -34.55 1.26 -2.36
N SER A 194 -35.39 1.96 -3.12
CA SER A 194 -36.72 2.37 -2.66
C SER A 194 -37.70 1.19 -2.66
N VAL A 195 -38.68 1.27 -1.76
CA VAL A 195 -39.80 0.32 -1.69
C VAL A 195 -40.79 0.59 -2.84
N GLY A 196 -41.46 -0.44 -3.34
CA GLY A 196 -42.48 -0.29 -4.39
C GLY A 196 -43.72 0.47 -3.91
N VAL A 197 -44.32 1.28 -4.79
CA VAL A 197 -45.46 2.17 -4.49
C VAL A 197 -46.64 1.44 -3.83
N ILE A 198 -46.93 0.21 -4.27
CA ILE A 198 -48.04 -0.59 -3.73
C ILE A 198 -47.83 -0.89 -2.24
N ILE A 199 -46.61 -1.27 -1.84
CA ILE A 199 -46.28 -1.59 -0.45
C ILE A 199 -46.34 -0.31 0.40
N SER A 200 -45.84 0.80 -0.12
CA SER A 200 -45.94 2.11 0.55
C SER A 200 -47.40 2.54 0.75
N LEU A 201 -48.27 2.31 -0.24
CA LEU A 201 -49.70 2.66 -0.15
C LEU A 201 -50.44 1.77 0.85
N LEU A 202 -50.12 0.47 0.90
CA LEU A 202 -50.64 -0.44 1.92
C LEU A 202 -50.23 0.01 3.32
N GLY A 203 -48.96 0.38 3.51
CA GLY A 203 -48.48 0.95 4.77
C GLY A 203 -49.25 2.20 5.18
N LEU A 204 -49.47 3.13 4.24
CA LEU A 204 -50.26 4.33 4.47
C LEU A 204 -51.72 4.00 4.87
N GLY A 205 -52.35 3.02 4.21
CA GLY A 205 -53.69 2.57 4.56
C GLY A 205 -53.77 2.01 5.99
N ILE A 206 -52.78 1.21 6.39
CA ILE A 206 -52.69 0.68 7.76
C ILE A 206 -52.50 1.84 8.76
N THR A 207 -51.63 2.80 8.48
CA THR A 207 -51.41 3.97 9.36
C THR A 207 -52.65 4.85 9.49
N LEU A 208 -53.47 4.98 8.46
CA LEU A 208 -54.71 5.76 8.49
C LEU A 208 -55.90 5.02 9.13
N THR A 209 -55.80 3.69 9.30
CA THR A 209 -56.90 2.86 9.83
C THR A 209 -57.41 3.31 11.20
N PRO A 210 -56.57 3.63 12.21
CA PRO A 210 -57.05 4.08 13.51
C PRO A 210 -57.87 5.38 13.43
N TRP A 211 -57.51 6.31 12.53
CA TRP A 211 -58.24 7.55 12.33
C TRP A 211 -59.63 7.32 11.74
N VAL A 212 -59.74 6.41 10.76
CA VAL A 212 -61.03 6.01 10.18
C VAL A 212 -61.93 5.36 11.23
N VAL A 213 -61.37 4.46 12.05
CA VAL A 213 -62.10 3.82 13.14
C VAL A 213 -62.56 4.85 14.18
N LEU A 214 -61.69 5.79 14.55
CA LEU A 214 -62.02 6.87 15.49
C LEU A 214 -63.16 7.75 14.96
N LEU A 215 -63.13 8.16 13.69
CA LEU A 215 -64.21 8.93 13.08
C LEU A 215 -65.51 8.14 13.01
N GLY A 216 -65.44 6.84 12.69
CA GLY A 216 -66.59 5.93 12.70
C GLY A 216 -67.21 5.80 14.09
N LEU A 217 -66.40 5.60 15.13
CA LEU A 217 -66.85 5.51 16.52
C LEU A 217 -67.49 6.82 17.00
N ILE A 218 -66.90 7.98 16.68
CA ILE A 218 -67.48 9.29 17.00
C ILE A 218 -68.85 9.44 16.35
N SER A 219 -69.01 8.99 15.10
CA SER A 219 -70.30 9.03 14.39
C SER A 219 -71.37 8.14 15.05
N SER A 220 -70.97 6.99 15.61
CA SER A 220 -71.86 6.05 16.31
C SER A 220 -72.30 6.56 17.68
N ILE A 221 -71.41 7.26 18.40
CA ILE A 221 -71.71 7.82 19.73
C ILE A 221 -72.66 9.04 19.64
N ARG A 222 -72.82 9.64 18.45
CA ARG A 222 -73.69 10.81 18.18
C ARG A 222 -73.65 11.84 19.32
N PRO A 223 -72.48 12.47 19.58
CA PRO A 223 -72.40 13.52 20.57
C PRO A 223 -73.41 14.61 20.24
N GLN A 224 -74.21 15.01 21.23
CA GLN A 224 -75.20 16.09 21.12
C GLN A 224 -74.45 17.42 20.92
N THR A 225 -74.09 17.69 19.67
CA THR A 225 -73.48 18.95 19.25
C THR A 225 -74.61 19.86 18.83
N ASN A 226 -75.00 20.80 19.70
CA ASN A 226 -75.99 21.82 19.36
C ASN A 226 -75.27 22.94 18.59
N PRO A 227 -75.40 23.04 17.25
CA PRO A 227 -74.70 24.07 16.47
C PRO A 227 -75.16 25.48 16.87
N SER A 228 -76.38 25.62 17.39
CA SER A 228 -76.95 26.87 17.91
C SER A 228 -76.30 27.35 19.22
N ALA A 229 -75.50 26.52 19.89
CA ALA A 229 -74.80 26.89 21.12
C ALA A 229 -73.41 27.53 20.86
N LEU A 230 -72.93 27.51 19.61
CA LEU A 230 -71.67 28.14 19.21
C LEU A 230 -71.81 29.67 19.26
N SER A 231 -71.19 30.28 20.27
CA SER A 231 -70.99 31.73 20.32
C SER A 231 -70.10 32.18 19.17
N SER A 232 -70.33 33.38 18.62
CA SER A 232 -69.48 33.98 17.58
C SER A 232 -68.00 33.98 17.98
N THR A 233 -67.70 34.20 19.27
CA THR A 233 -66.33 34.14 19.82
C THR A 233 -65.71 32.74 19.77
N SER A 234 -66.49 31.69 19.99
CA SER A 234 -66.02 30.31 19.89
C SER A 234 -65.73 29.91 18.44
N SER A 235 -66.55 30.37 17.48
CA SER A 235 -66.32 30.11 16.06
C SER A 235 -65.04 30.78 15.55
N LEU A 236 -64.78 32.02 15.96
CA LEU A 236 -63.55 32.74 15.64
C LEU A 236 -62.31 32.05 16.22
N PHE A 237 -62.42 31.51 17.44
CA PHE A 237 -61.35 30.70 18.02
C PHE A 237 -61.06 29.45 17.18
N PHE A 238 -62.07 28.69 16.75
CA PHE A 238 -61.87 27.52 15.88
C PHE A 238 -61.26 27.88 14.53
N ILE A 239 -61.71 28.98 13.91
CA ILE A 239 -61.11 29.49 12.66
C ILE A 239 -59.63 29.82 12.87
N SER A 240 -59.27 30.43 14.00
CA SER A 240 -57.87 30.74 14.32
C SER A 240 -57.01 29.48 14.50
N LEU A 241 -57.58 28.39 15.04
CA LEU A 241 -56.89 27.10 15.15
C LEU A 241 -56.71 26.45 13.78
N ILE A 242 -57.74 26.49 12.91
CA ILE A 242 -57.64 25.99 11.54
C ILE A 242 -56.58 26.78 10.77
N ALA A 243 -56.53 28.10 10.93
CA ALA A 243 -55.52 28.95 10.31
C ALA A 243 -54.10 28.59 10.77
N LEU A 244 -53.90 28.25 12.06
CA LEU A 244 -52.62 27.75 12.56
C LEU A 244 -52.23 26.42 11.93
N GLU A 245 -53.17 25.48 11.79
CA GLU A 245 -52.91 24.18 11.17
C GLU A 245 -52.57 24.33 9.68
N ILE A 246 -53.29 25.19 8.96
CA ILE A 246 -52.97 25.53 7.56
C ILE A 246 -51.57 26.14 7.47
N LEU A 247 -51.21 27.05 8.37
CA LEU A 247 -49.88 27.67 8.40
C LEU A 247 -48.77 26.62 8.60
N ILE A 248 -49.00 25.62 9.47
CA ILE A 248 -48.09 24.48 9.65
C ILE A 248 -48.03 23.61 8.38
N GLY A 249 -49.16 23.37 7.73
CA GLY A 249 -49.22 22.63 6.46
C GLY A 249 -48.46 23.34 5.33
N VAL A 250 -48.63 24.66 5.20
CA VAL A 250 -47.89 25.48 4.21
C VAL A 250 -46.40 25.49 4.52
N TYR A 251 -46.02 25.49 5.81
CA TYR A 251 -44.63 25.31 6.21
C TYR A 251 -44.04 23.99 5.73
N TRP A 252 -44.76 22.89 5.92
CA TRP A 252 -44.32 21.57 5.47
C TRP A 252 -44.07 21.49 3.95
N VAL A 253 -44.85 22.22 3.13
CA VAL A 253 -44.71 22.23 1.67
C VAL A 253 -43.49 23.04 1.18
N GLY A 254 -43.07 24.09 1.90
CA GLY A 254 -41.89 24.86 1.48
C GLY A 254 -41.67 26.23 2.10
N LEU A 255 -42.42 26.63 3.14
CA LEU A 255 -42.18 27.92 3.80
C LEU A 255 -40.87 27.86 4.60
N LYS A 256 -40.07 28.94 4.57
CA LYS A 256 -38.82 28.98 5.34
C LYS A 256 -39.10 29.30 6.80
N LEU A 257 -38.27 28.78 7.71
CA LEU A 257 -38.48 28.91 9.16
C LEU A 257 -38.62 30.38 9.63
N TYR A 258 -37.81 31.30 9.09
CA TYR A 258 -37.87 32.73 9.48
C TYR A 258 -39.13 33.46 9.00
N GLN A 259 -39.85 32.91 8.02
CA GLN A 259 -41.13 33.43 7.56
C GLN A 259 -42.28 32.84 8.39
N LEU A 260 -42.16 31.57 8.78
CA LEU A 260 -43.12 30.88 9.63
C LEU A 260 -43.14 31.51 11.03
N LEU A 261 -41.97 31.67 11.64
CA LEU A 261 -41.84 32.05 13.03
C LEU A 261 -42.61 33.33 13.42
N PRO A 262 -42.45 34.48 12.73
CA PRO A 262 -43.20 35.70 13.07
C PRO A 262 -44.70 35.54 12.81
N ALA A 263 -45.11 34.87 11.72
CA ALA A 263 -46.51 34.63 11.39
C ALA A 263 -47.18 33.71 12.42
N PHE A 264 -46.48 32.66 12.85
CA PHE A 264 -46.94 31.70 13.85
C PHE A 264 -47.06 32.37 15.22
N ILE A 265 -46.07 33.15 15.65
CA ILE A 265 -46.14 33.90 16.93
C ILE A 265 -47.32 34.87 16.92
N GLY A 266 -47.49 35.64 15.83
CA GLY A 266 -48.61 36.58 15.71
C GLY A 266 -49.97 35.88 15.75
N LEU A 267 -50.14 34.82 14.96
CA LEU A 267 -51.39 34.06 14.88
C LEU A 267 -51.67 33.28 16.17
N ALA A 268 -50.64 32.74 16.83
CA ALA A 268 -50.75 32.07 18.13
C ALA A 268 -51.12 33.05 19.25
N GLY A 269 -50.60 34.29 19.21
CA GLY A 269 -51.02 35.34 20.14
C GLY A 269 -52.50 35.69 19.99
N VAL A 270 -52.97 35.83 18.75
CA VAL A 270 -54.38 36.07 18.45
C VAL A 270 -55.26 34.89 18.88
N SER A 271 -54.86 33.66 18.57
CA SER A 271 -55.62 32.46 18.95
C SER A 271 -55.67 32.28 20.47
N ALA A 272 -54.59 32.57 21.19
CA ALA A 272 -54.56 32.53 22.66
C ALA A 272 -55.53 33.56 23.28
N TYR A 273 -55.59 34.78 22.73
CA TYR A 273 -56.54 35.79 23.18
C TYR A 273 -58.00 35.38 22.90
N LEU A 274 -58.29 34.93 21.67
CA LEU A 274 -59.62 34.44 21.29
C LEU A 274 -60.03 33.23 22.14
N GLY A 275 -59.10 32.33 22.44
CA GLY A 275 -59.32 31.19 23.32
C GLY A 275 -59.67 31.61 24.74
N LYS A 276 -58.97 32.60 25.31
CA LYS A 276 -59.29 33.15 26.64
C LYS A 276 -60.72 33.70 26.68
N VAL A 277 -61.12 34.48 25.67
CA VAL A 277 -62.46 35.09 25.59
C VAL A 277 -63.54 34.04 25.34
N ALA A 278 -63.29 33.05 24.48
CA ALA A 278 -64.23 31.96 24.22
C ALA A 278 -64.46 31.08 25.46
N MET A 279 -63.38 30.71 26.16
CA MET A 279 -63.46 29.89 27.37
C MET A 279 -64.10 30.64 28.55
N SER A 280 -63.85 31.95 28.70
CA SER A 280 -64.52 32.74 29.74
C SER A 280 -66.03 32.84 29.49
N GLY A 281 -66.44 33.06 28.24
CA GLY A 281 -67.85 33.05 27.86
C GLY A 281 -68.53 31.69 28.09
N LEU A 282 -67.86 30.58 27.76
CA LEU A 282 -68.35 29.22 28.05
C LEU A 282 -68.40 28.91 29.55
N ARG A 283 -67.47 29.47 30.35
CA ARG A 283 -67.50 29.34 31.81
C ARG A 283 -68.69 30.08 32.41
N GLU A 284 -68.98 31.30 31.94
CA GLU A 284 -70.12 32.08 32.40
C GLU A 284 -71.46 31.41 32.07
N LYS A 285 -71.61 30.82 30.87
CA LYS A 285 -72.80 30.04 30.49
C LYS A 285 -73.02 28.86 31.44
N ARG A 286 -71.96 28.09 31.71
CA ARG A 286 -71.98 26.97 32.68
C ARG A 286 -72.37 27.42 34.08
N LEU A 287 -71.83 28.54 34.58
CA LEU A 287 -72.17 29.08 35.90
C LEU A 287 -73.63 29.55 35.99
N LYS A 288 -74.22 29.97 34.87
CA LYS A 288 -75.64 30.35 34.76
C LYS A 288 -76.58 29.15 34.51
N GLY A 289 -76.05 27.93 34.44
CA GLY A 289 -76.84 26.70 34.23
C GLY A 289 -77.40 26.56 32.81
N GLN A 290 -76.79 27.22 31.82
CA GLN A 290 -77.11 27.10 30.38
C GLN A 290 -76.04 26.32 29.62
#